data_AF-A0A9P1DBN8-F1
#
_entry.id   AF-A0A9P1DBN8-F1
#
_cell.length_a   1.000
_cell.length_b   1.000
_cell.length_c   1.000
_cell.angle_alpha   90.00
_cell.angle_beta   90.00
_cell.angle_gamma   90.00
#
_symmetry.space_group_name_H-M   'P 1'
#
loop_
_entity.id
_entity.type
_entity.pdbx_description
1 polymer ?
#
loop_
_entity_poly.entity_id
_entity_poly.type
_entity_poly.pdbx_seq_one_letter_code
_entity_poly.pdbx_strand_id
1 'polypeptide(L)'
;MVWICRSCLLSLLSAGSGFAGLAFLSPRSIWSGGGGKRHPVITWAEPLTSERSVEELLGQSLPFLTDTHLLAKNISYEGPLASLHGQEEYSKAMEQWQRLLPERLEGFEVSEMEAWQLEPGLITARWRVSFVAPLPPTLKLLELPEDVPKIPGAAVRVETTMRAELTLDSSGRVVRHEEAIAAGFGMLDAVARYELLTARRQEADPFTWYWRVLKETSLEEMAFYTNNQASTEELEWKFNEMVLRNFFYGAVLGVAFWITLKLTIAARMANLLEERAGGG
;
A
#
# COMPACT_ATOMS: atom_id res chain seq x y z
N MET A 1 -10.44 0.96 -17.42
CA MET A 1 -9.13 0.75 -18.06
C MET A 1 -8.20 0.29 -16.94
N VAL A 2 -8.06 -1.02 -16.73
CA VAL A 2 -7.36 -1.61 -15.59
C VAL A 2 -6.03 -2.10 -16.09
N TRP A 3 -4.93 -1.50 -15.63
CA TRP A 3 -3.59 -1.91 -16.01
C TRP A 3 -2.95 -2.77 -14.92
N ILE A 4 -2.48 -3.93 -15.36
CA ILE A 4 -1.84 -4.97 -14.58
C ILE A 4 -0.35 -4.62 -14.48
N CYS A 5 0.20 -4.61 -13.26
CA CYS A 5 1.63 -4.46 -12.99
C CYS A 5 2.44 -5.52 -13.77
N ARG A 6 3.64 -5.14 -14.25
CA ARG A 6 4.51 -6.01 -15.07
C ARG A 6 4.89 -7.30 -14.34
N SER A 7 4.98 -7.27 -13.00
CA SER A 7 5.19 -8.46 -12.15
C SER A 7 4.03 -9.47 -12.25
N CYS A 8 2.78 -9.02 -12.40
CA CYS A 8 1.64 -9.91 -12.61
C CYS A 8 1.64 -10.62 -13.97
N LEU A 9 2.32 -10.06 -14.98
CA LEU A 9 2.46 -10.68 -16.30
C LEU A 9 3.57 -11.75 -16.32
N LEU A 10 4.61 -11.58 -15.50
CA LEU A 10 5.75 -12.50 -15.40
C LEU A 10 5.49 -13.69 -14.47
N SER A 11 4.73 -13.50 -13.37
CA SER A 11 4.31 -14.61 -12.49
C SER A 11 3.31 -15.58 -13.15
N LEU A 12 2.76 -15.22 -14.31
CA LEU A 12 1.87 -16.06 -15.12
C LEU A 12 2.59 -17.17 -15.90
N LEU A 13 3.93 -17.15 -15.97
CA LEU A 13 4.70 -18.08 -16.80
C LEU A 13 5.62 -19.04 -16.04
N SER A 14 5.77 -18.94 -14.70
CA SER A 14 6.84 -19.69 -13.99
C SER A 14 6.48 -20.50 -12.74
N ALA A 15 5.23 -20.54 -12.25
CA ALA A 15 4.93 -21.27 -11.02
C ALA A 15 4.20 -22.60 -11.26
N GLY A 16 4.90 -23.51 -11.95
CA GLY A 16 4.67 -24.94 -11.78
C GLY A 16 5.52 -25.45 -10.61
N SER A 17 4.90 -26.28 -9.76
CA SER A 17 5.49 -27.15 -8.71
C SER A 17 5.91 -26.53 -7.36
N GLY A 18 5.33 -27.08 -6.28
CA GLY A 18 6.01 -27.20 -4.97
C GLY A 18 5.29 -26.67 -3.72
N PHE A 19 4.18 -27.30 -3.30
CA PHE A 19 3.61 -27.12 -1.95
C PHE A 19 4.12 -28.21 -1.00
N ALA A 20 4.73 -27.80 0.12
CA ALA A 20 4.75 -28.47 1.43
C ALA A 20 5.08 -27.35 2.43
N GLY A 21 4.24 -26.95 3.38
CA GLY A 21 3.52 -27.73 4.36
C GLY A 21 4.21 -27.51 5.71
N LEU A 22 3.56 -26.81 6.65
CA LEU A 22 3.54 -27.13 8.08
C LEU A 22 2.77 -26.07 8.88
N ALA A 23 1.84 -26.59 9.69
CA ALA A 23 1.03 -25.89 10.67
C ALA A 23 1.84 -25.58 11.94
N PHE A 24 1.49 -24.51 12.66
CA PHE A 24 1.80 -24.42 14.09
C PHE A 24 0.66 -23.80 14.90
N LEU A 25 0.48 -24.40 16.06
CA LEU A 25 -0.64 -24.30 16.99
C LEU A 25 -0.55 -23.05 17.87
N SER A 26 -1.70 -22.43 18.11
CA SER A 26 -1.92 -21.45 19.18
C SER A 26 -1.96 -22.13 20.56
N PRO A 27 -1.61 -21.41 21.64
CA PRO A 27 -2.38 -21.54 22.87
C PRO A 27 -2.85 -20.20 23.45
N ARG A 28 -4.08 -20.25 23.96
CA ARG A 28 -4.82 -19.22 24.70
C ARG A 28 -4.42 -19.17 26.18
N SER A 29 -4.38 -17.93 26.69
CA SER A 29 -4.88 -17.40 27.99
C SER A 29 -4.42 -18.00 29.34
N ILE A 30 -4.28 -17.12 30.36
CA ILE A 30 -4.85 -17.23 31.74
C ILE A 30 -4.59 -15.93 32.56
N TRP A 31 -5.67 -15.38 33.15
CA TRP A 31 -5.90 -14.61 34.44
C TRP A 31 -4.91 -13.53 34.97
N SER A 32 -5.22 -12.57 35.86
CA SER A 32 -6.39 -12.04 36.61
C SER A 32 -5.90 -10.75 37.33
N GLY A 33 -6.65 -9.64 37.43
CA GLY A 33 -7.46 -9.30 38.63
C GLY A 33 -6.83 -8.21 39.53
N GLY A 34 -7.64 -7.27 40.03
CA GLY A 34 -7.30 -6.43 41.21
C GLY A 34 -7.53 -4.92 41.05
N GLY A 35 -8.58 -4.39 41.68
CA GLY A 35 -8.90 -2.96 41.72
C GLY A 35 -8.36 -2.21 42.95
N GLY A 36 -8.43 -0.87 42.93
CA GLY A 36 -8.32 -0.06 44.14
C GLY A 36 -7.85 1.40 43.98
N LYS A 37 -8.80 2.33 44.11
CA LYS A 37 -8.72 3.72 44.62
C LYS A 37 -8.04 4.83 43.78
N ARG A 38 -8.80 5.92 43.60
CA ARG A 38 -8.38 7.23 43.04
C ARG A 38 -8.13 8.26 44.15
N HIS A 39 -7.33 9.27 43.76
CA HIS A 39 -7.06 10.61 44.32
C HIS A 39 -5.69 10.78 45.02
N PRO A 40 -5.10 11.99 44.99
CA PRO A 40 -4.81 12.87 43.85
C PRO A 40 -3.33 13.37 43.87
N VAL A 41 -2.70 13.66 42.73
CA VAL A 41 -1.33 14.24 42.70
C VAL A 41 -1.29 15.29 41.57
N ILE A 42 -1.39 16.58 41.89
CA ILE A 42 -0.30 17.56 42.01
C ILE A 42 0.50 17.68 40.70
N THR A 43 0.30 18.82 40.04
CA THR A 43 1.04 19.36 38.91
C THR A 43 2.50 19.59 39.29
N TRP A 44 3.41 18.80 38.73
CA TRP A 44 4.82 19.14 38.56
C TRP A 44 5.19 18.73 37.13
N ALA A 45 5.79 19.65 36.38
CA ALA A 45 6.44 19.32 35.12
C ALA A 45 7.66 18.44 35.46
N GLU A 46 7.50 17.13 35.31
CA GLU A 46 8.59 16.18 35.52
C GLU A 46 9.47 16.08 34.27
N PRO A 47 10.82 16.10 34.42
CA PRO A 47 11.70 15.60 33.37
C PRO A 47 11.40 14.10 33.17
N LEU A 48 11.54 13.57 31.96
CA LEU A 48 11.34 12.16 31.61
C LEU A 48 12.21 11.22 32.48
N THR A 49 11.79 10.96 33.70
CA THR A 49 12.27 9.89 34.58
C THR A 49 11.20 8.81 34.60
N SER A 50 10.98 8.16 33.46
CA SER A 50 10.24 6.90 33.42
C SER A 50 11.28 5.79 33.25
N GLU A 51 11.20 4.73 34.07
CA GLU A 51 12.06 3.54 34.00
C GLU A 51 11.97 2.76 32.66
N ARG A 52 11.20 3.26 31.69
CA ARG A 52 11.03 2.70 30.36
C ARG A 52 12.07 3.28 29.41
N SER A 53 12.69 2.43 28.59
CA SER A 53 13.60 2.92 27.56
C SER A 53 12.83 3.79 26.55
N VAL A 54 13.52 4.75 25.93
CA VAL A 54 12.95 5.59 24.85
C VAL A 54 12.39 4.71 23.72
N GLU A 55 12.98 3.53 23.51
CA GLU A 55 12.52 2.52 22.56
C GLU A 55 11.14 1.96 22.94
N GLU A 56 10.89 1.68 24.23
CA GLU A 56 9.58 1.19 24.69
C GLU A 56 8.49 2.24 24.54
N LEU A 57 8.81 3.51 24.81
CA LEU A 57 7.86 4.63 24.67
C LEU A 57 7.53 4.90 23.19
N LEU A 58 8.54 4.90 22.33
CA LEU A 58 8.36 5.06 20.89
C LEU A 58 7.66 3.84 20.28
N GLY A 59 8.01 2.63 20.71
CA GLY A 59 7.35 1.39 20.31
C GLY A 59 5.86 1.40 20.61
N GLN A 60 5.43 1.94 21.76
CA GLN A 60 4.00 2.07 22.09
C GLN A 60 3.26 3.14 21.28
N SER A 61 4.00 4.12 20.75
CA SER A 61 3.44 5.26 20.01
C SER A 61 3.39 5.03 18.49
N LEU A 62 4.11 4.03 17.98
CA LEU A 62 4.05 3.66 16.57
C LEU A 62 2.74 2.92 16.24
N PRO A 63 2.27 2.99 14.97
CA PRO A 63 2.84 3.74 13.85
C PRO A 63 2.47 5.23 13.82
N PHE A 64 1.62 5.68 14.74
CA PHE A 64 1.10 7.06 14.79
C PHE A 64 1.75 7.85 15.92
N LEU A 65 2.99 8.29 15.72
CA LEU A 65 3.73 9.04 16.74
C LEU A 65 3.14 10.45 16.90
N THR A 66 2.19 10.61 17.82
CA THR A 66 1.50 11.90 18.07
C THR A 66 2.00 12.61 19.33
N ASP A 67 2.79 11.94 20.17
CA ASP A 67 3.31 12.55 21.40
C ASP A 67 4.39 13.61 21.09
N THR A 68 3.97 14.88 21.13
CA THR A 68 4.84 16.02 20.88
C THR A 68 6.07 16.09 21.79
N HIS A 69 6.06 15.49 22.99
CA HIS A 69 7.22 15.48 23.88
C HIS A 69 8.37 14.63 23.34
N LEU A 70 8.06 13.63 22.51
CA LEU A 70 9.03 12.76 21.85
C LEU A 70 9.57 13.35 20.53
N LEU A 71 9.03 14.49 20.09
CA LEU A 71 9.34 15.09 18.78
C LEU A 71 10.24 16.32 18.93
N ALA A 72 11.27 16.39 18.10
CA ALA A 72 12.03 17.62 17.93
C ALA A 72 11.20 18.68 17.18
N LYS A 73 11.40 19.96 17.50
CA LYS A 73 10.66 21.06 16.83
C LYS A 73 10.88 21.08 15.31
N ASN A 74 12.07 20.69 14.88
CA ASN A 74 12.53 20.66 13.49
C ASN A 74 12.44 19.25 12.87
N ILE A 75 11.56 18.37 13.37
CA ILE A 75 11.39 17.03 12.82
C ILE A 75 11.12 17.09 11.30
N SER A 76 11.77 16.21 10.55
CA SER A 76 11.40 15.91 9.16
C SER A 76 10.78 14.52 9.07
N TYR A 77 9.78 14.39 8.21
CA TYR A 77 9.19 13.11 7.84
C TYR A 77 9.32 12.89 6.36
N GLU A 78 9.76 11.69 6.00
CA GLU A 78 9.84 11.22 4.62
C GLU A 78 9.16 9.86 4.56
N GLY A 79 7.99 9.81 3.96
CA GLY A 79 7.24 8.58 3.80
C GLY A 79 6.63 8.44 2.41
N PRO A 80 5.89 7.36 2.19
CA PRO A 80 5.30 7.07 0.90
C PRO A 80 4.39 8.23 0.42
N LEU A 81 4.81 8.94 -0.63
CA LEU A 81 4.14 10.10 -1.23
C LEU A 81 3.92 11.32 -0.31
N ALA A 82 4.55 11.36 0.86
CA ALA A 82 4.37 12.43 1.83
C ALA A 82 5.71 12.87 2.43
N SER A 83 5.92 14.19 2.45
CA SER A 83 7.06 14.82 3.12
C SER A 83 6.52 15.95 3.98
N LEU A 84 6.86 15.96 5.26
CA LEU A 84 6.35 16.91 6.25
C LEU A 84 7.52 17.52 7.02
N HIS A 85 7.41 18.80 7.37
CA HIS A 85 8.50 19.52 8.04
C HIS A 85 7.98 20.32 9.24
N GLY A 86 8.58 20.05 10.39
CA GLY A 86 8.23 20.67 11.65
C GLY A 86 7.18 19.89 12.44
N GLN A 87 7.22 20.08 13.75
CA GLN A 87 6.44 19.31 14.72
C GLN A 87 4.92 19.44 14.53
N GLU A 88 4.43 20.62 14.16
CA GLU A 88 2.99 20.89 14.01
C GLU A 88 2.40 20.15 12.80
N GLU A 89 3.03 20.29 11.62
CA GLU A 89 2.59 19.64 10.39
C GLU A 89 2.62 18.11 10.54
N TYR A 90 3.71 17.60 11.12
CA TYR A 90 3.88 16.18 11.41
C TYR A 90 2.78 15.63 12.33
N SER A 91 2.59 16.25 13.50
CA SER A 91 1.65 15.74 14.51
C SER A 91 0.22 15.76 13.96
N LYS A 92 -0.15 16.84 13.26
CA LYS A 92 -1.46 16.96 12.61
C LYS A 92 -1.69 15.86 11.56
N ALA A 93 -0.70 15.55 10.74
CA ALA A 93 -0.81 14.49 9.75
C ALA A 93 -0.94 13.11 10.41
N MET A 94 -0.15 12.82 11.44
CA MET A 94 -0.21 11.56 12.18
C MET A 94 -1.56 11.36 12.88
N GLU A 95 -2.07 12.39 13.56
CA GLU A 95 -3.42 12.38 14.15
C GLU A 95 -4.51 12.17 13.09
N GLN A 96 -4.37 12.85 11.95
CA GLN A 96 -5.31 12.69 10.84
C GLN A 96 -5.29 11.26 10.29
N TRP A 97 -4.11 10.67 10.07
CA TRP A 97 -3.99 9.30 9.57
C TRP A 97 -4.47 8.26 10.58
N GLN A 98 -4.19 8.46 11.87
CA GLN A 98 -4.68 7.60 12.95
C GLN A 98 -6.22 7.52 12.95
N ARG A 99 -6.89 8.62 12.62
CA ARG A 99 -8.35 8.70 12.51
C ARG A 99 -8.88 8.19 11.17
N LEU A 100 -8.28 8.62 10.06
CA LEU A 100 -8.81 8.37 8.72
C LEU A 100 -8.57 6.94 8.23
N LEU A 101 -7.47 6.29 8.62
CA LEU A 101 -7.16 4.96 8.13
C LEU A 101 -8.23 3.93 8.55
N PRO A 102 -8.62 3.82 9.83
CA PRO A 102 -9.72 2.92 10.23
C PRO A 102 -11.09 3.31 9.67
N GLU A 103 -11.33 4.61 9.42
CA GLU A 103 -12.58 5.10 8.86
C GLU A 103 -12.73 4.75 7.37
N ARG A 104 -11.63 4.81 6.61
CA ARG A 104 -11.63 4.65 5.16
C ARG A 104 -11.31 3.24 4.69
N LEU A 105 -10.56 2.47 5.48
CA LEU A 105 -10.14 1.12 5.15
C LEU A 105 -10.90 0.13 6.03
N GLU A 106 -11.78 -0.65 5.41
CA GLU A 106 -12.58 -1.65 6.10
C GLU A 106 -11.67 -2.69 6.78
N GLY A 107 -11.93 -2.98 8.05
CA GLY A 107 -11.16 -3.97 8.82
C GLY A 107 -9.69 -3.59 9.01
N PHE A 108 -9.34 -2.30 8.96
CA PHE A 108 -7.98 -1.82 9.19
C PHE A 108 -7.45 -2.29 10.56
N GLU A 109 -6.31 -2.97 10.52
CA GLU A 109 -5.65 -3.51 11.69
C GLU A 109 -4.13 -3.33 11.55
N VAL A 110 -3.49 -2.90 12.64
CA VAL A 110 -2.04 -2.89 12.78
C VAL A 110 -1.64 -4.01 13.72
N SER A 111 -0.73 -4.86 13.29
CA SER A 111 -0.29 -6.05 14.03
C SER A 111 1.22 -6.26 13.88
N GLU A 112 1.78 -7.23 14.60
CA GLU A 112 3.19 -7.63 14.50
C GLU A 112 4.17 -6.44 14.62
N MET A 113 3.87 -5.51 15.52
CA MET A 113 4.70 -4.33 15.73
C MET A 113 5.94 -4.68 16.55
N GLU A 114 7.08 -4.34 15.99
CA GLU A 114 8.40 -4.56 16.55
C GLU A 114 9.22 -3.27 16.40
N ALA A 115 9.95 -2.89 17.44
CA ALA A 115 10.89 -1.80 17.41
C ALA A 115 12.18 -2.24 18.09
N TRP A 116 13.32 -1.85 17.52
CA TRP A 116 14.63 -2.20 18.03
C TRP A 116 15.65 -1.12 17.71
N GLN A 117 16.71 -1.05 18.50
CA GLN A 117 17.81 -0.14 18.31
C GLN A 117 19.08 -0.94 18.01
N LEU A 118 19.61 -0.79 16.80
CA LEU A 118 20.91 -1.39 16.43
C LEU A 118 22.07 -0.45 16.72
N GLU A 119 21.83 0.86 16.58
CA GLU A 119 22.84 1.90 16.72
C GLU A 119 22.36 3.01 17.66
N PRO A 120 23.26 3.64 18.43
CA PRO A 120 22.91 4.78 19.26
C PRO A 120 22.24 5.89 18.43
N GLY A 121 21.06 6.34 18.87
CA GLY A 121 20.31 7.40 18.19
C GLY A 121 19.51 6.97 16.96
N LEU A 122 19.47 5.69 16.60
CA LEU A 122 18.67 5.18 15.48
C LEU A 122 17.76 4.03 15.92
N ILE A 123 16.46 4.24 15.85
CA ILE A 123 15.46 3.20 16.12
C ILE A 123 14.87 2.74 14.79
N THR A 124 14.88 1.43 14.57
CA THR A 124 14.19 0.79 13.46
C THR A 124 12.93 0.13 13.97
N ALA A 125 11.84 0.29 13.23
CA ALA A 125 10.57 -0.33 13.55
C ALA A 125 9.95 -0.99 12.33
N ARG A 126 9.12 -2.00 12.59
CA ARG A 126 8.38 -2.77 11.60
C ARG A 126 7.02 -3.11 12.15
N TRP A 127 5.99 -3.06 11.30
CA TRP A 127 4.66 -3.53 11.64
C TRP A 127 3.94 -4.01 10.40
N ARG A 128 2.91 -4.83 10.59
CA ARG A 128 2.01 -5.26 9.53
C ARG A 128 0.73 -4.44 9.57
N VAL A 129 0.30 -4.01 8.40
CA VAL A 129 -1.00 -3.37 8.17
C VAL A 129 -1.85 -4.32 7.37
N SER A 130 -3.09 -4.54 7.80
CA SER A 130 -4.07 -5.34 7.06
C SER A 130 -5.41 -4.61 6.96
N PHE A 131 -6.10 -4.82 5.85
CA PHE A 131 -7.43 -4.26 5.60
C PHE A 131 -8.11 -4.99 4.43
N VAL A 132 -9.37 -4.70 4.20
CA VAL A 132 -10.17 -5.23 3.10
C VAL A 132 -10.16 -4.21 1.95
N ALA A 133 -9.80 -4.66 0.75
CA ALA A 133 -9.68 -3.83 -0.44
C ALA A 133 -10.38 -4.46 -1.65
N PRO A 134 -10.98 -3.66 -2.54
CA PRO A 134 -11.58 -4.19 -3.77
C PRO A 134 -10.49 -4.73 -4.70
N LEU A 135 -10.73 -5.91 -5.29
CA LEU A 135 -9.85 -6.40 -6.34
C LEU A 135 -9.99 -5.52 -7.60
N PRO A 136 -8.88 -5.17 -8.26
CA PRO A 136 -8.94 -4.50 -9.55
C PRO A 136 -9.66 -5.41 -10.56
N PRO A 137 -10.51 -4.87 -11.45
CA PRO A 137 -11.20 -5.66 -12.47
C PRO A 137 -10.18 -6.26 -13.44
N THR A 138 -9.68 -7.46 -13.14
CA THR A 138 -8.70 -8.18 -13.95
C THR A 138 -9.38 -9.28 -14.76
N LEU A 139 -8.82 -9.59 -15.93
CA LEU A 139 -9.28 -10.68 -16.80
C LEU A 139 -9.31 -12.04 -16.07
N LYS A 140 -8.47 -12.26 -15.05
CA LYS A 140 -8.49 -13.48 -14.22
C LYS A 140 -9.77 -13.66 -13.39
N LEU A 141 -10.48 -12.58 -13.04
CA LEU A 141 -11.82 -12.68 -12.44
C LEU A 141 -12.85 -13.24 -13.43
N LEU A 142 -12.59 -13.14 -14.74
CA LEU A 142 -13.41 -13.74 -15.80
C LEU A 142 -13.09 -15.22 -16.02
N GLU A 143 -11.88 -15.68 -15.68
CA GLU A 143 -11.42 -17.08 -15.76
C GLU A 143 -11.87 -17.95 -14.58
N LEU A 144 -12.53 -17.38 -13.57
CA LEU A 144 -13.12 -18.14 -12.47
C LEU A 144 -14.22 -19.09 -13.02
N PRO A 145 -14.36 -20.31 -12.45
CA PRO A 145 -15.46 -21.22 -12.77
C PRO A 145 -16.84 -20.53 -12.71
N GLU A 146 -17.80 -20.96 -13.55
CA GLU A 146 -19.13 -20.33 -13.67
C GLU A 146 -19.95 -20.34 -12.37
N ASP A 147 -19.64 -21.27 -11.47
CA ASP A 147 -20.26 -21.46 -10.15
C ASP A 147 -19.69 -20.53 -9.06
N VAL A 148 -18.57 -19.86 -9.34
CA VAL A 148 -18.00 -18.86 -8.42
C VAL A 148 -18.68 -17.51 -8.68
N PRO A 149 -19.35 -16.89 -7.70
CA PRO A 149 -19.98 -15.59 -7.89
C PRO A 149 -18.93 -14.53 -8.27
N LYS A 150 -18.90 -14.18 -9.56
CA LYS A 150 -18.04 -13.13 -10.13
C LYS A 150 -18.64 -11.77 -9.80
N ILE A 151 -18.32 -11.24 -8.62
CA ILE A 151 -18.80 -9.93 -8.18
C ILE A 151 -17.72 -8.87 -8.52
N PRO A 152 -17.98 -7.92 -9.44
CA PRO A 152 -17.15 -6.72 -9.54
C PRO A 152 -17.13 -6.01 -8.18
N GLY A 153 -15.94 -5.80 -7.62
CA GLY A 153 -15.81 -5.32 -6.24
C GLY A 153 -15.71 -6.43 -5.18
N ALA A 154 -15.45 -7.69 -5.58
CA ALA A 154 -15.03 -8.73 -4.64
C ALA A 154 -13.84 -8.21 -3.81
N ALA A 155 -14.07 -8.06 -2.52
CA ALA A 155 -13.08 -7.51 -1.61
C ALA A 155 -12.20 -8.64 -1.07
N VAL A 156 -10.90 -8.39 -1.02
CA VAL A 156 -9.90 -9.33 -0.50
C VAL A 156 -9.22 -8.71 0.71
N ARG A 157 -8.88 -9.53 1.70
CA ARG A 157 -7.99 -9.10 2.77
C ARG A 157 -6.59 -8.95 2.19
N VAL A 158 -6.07 -7.72 2.21
CA VAL A 158 -4.70 -7.41 1.84
C VAL A 158 -3.87 -7.19 3.11
N GLU A 159 -2.62 -7.60 3.05
CA GLU A 159 -1.65 -7.44 4.12
C GLU A 159 -0.37 -6.86 3.53
N THR A 160 0.20 -5.88 4.21
CA THR A 160 1.44 -5.22 3.77
C THR A 160 2.30 -4.88 4.98
N THR A 161 3.61 -4.99 4.83
CA THR A 161 4.55 -4.67 5.90
C THR A 161 5.05 -3.25 5.72
N MET A 162 5.04 -2.49 6.80
CA MET A 162 5.63 -1.16 6.88
C MET A 162 6.95 -1.26 7.64
N ARG A 163 7.91 -0.41 7.28
CA ARG A 163 9.12 -0.17 8.06
C ARG A 163 9.25 1.32 8.36
N ALA A 164 9.86 1.64 9.49
CA ALA A 164 10.31 3.00 9.75
C ALA A 164 11.70 3.03 10.37
N GLU A 165 12.40 4.14 10.13
CA GLU A 165 13.64 4.51 10.77
C GLU A 165 13.44 5.88 11.45
N LEU A 166 13.74 5.93 12.74
CA LEU A 166 13.62 7.11 13.58
C LEU A 166 15.02 7.53 14.02
N THR A 167 15.46 8.72 13.61
CA THR A 167 16.70 9.32 14.09
C THR A 167 16.41 10.20 15.29
N LEU A 168 17.18 10.04 16.37
CA LEU A 168 17.06 10.79 17.61
C LEU A 168 18.13 11.89 17.72
N ASP A 169 17.77 13.02 18.32
CA ASP A 169 18.72 14.05 18.76
C ASP A 169 19.44 13.63 20.06
N SER A 170 20.41 14.45 20.50
CA SER A 170 21.13 14.21 21.76
C SER A 170 20.26 14.28 23.01
N SER A 171 19.02 14.76 22.89
CA SER A 171 18.02 14.80 23.96
C SER A 171 17.04 13.61 23.90
N GLY A 172 17.25 12.67 22.98
CA GLY A 172 16.39 11.48 22.81
C GLY A 172 15.09 11.76 22.07
N ARG A 173 14.95 12.91 21.37
CA ARG A 173 13.75 13.25 20.59
C ARG A 173 13.93 12.90 19.13
N VAL A 174 12.85 12.50 18.47
CA VAL A 174 12.84 12.19 17.05
C VAL A 174 13.03 13.46 16.22
N VAL A 175 14.11 13.51 15.45
CA VAL A 175 14.43 14.59 14.50
C VAL A 175 14.17 14.17 13.05
N ARG A 176 14.14 12.86 12.76
CA ARG A 176 13.80 12.33 11.43
C ARG A 176 12.96 11.08 11.58
N HIS A 177 11.88 10.98 10.82
CA HIS A 177 11.06 9.77 10.67
C HIS A 177 10.97 9.40 9.19
N GLU A 178 11.67 8.35 8.80
CA GLU A 178 11.60 7.77 7.46
C GLU A 178 10.69 6.55 7.49
N GLU A 179 9.64 6.52 6.70
CA GLU A 179 8.71 5.40 6.60
C GLU A 179 8.72 4.82 5.18
N ALA A 180 8.63 3.50 5.04
CA ALA A 180 8.56 2.84 3.75
C ALA A 180 7.61 1.64 3.79
N ILE A 181 7.01 1.33 2.64
CA ILE A 181 6.25 0.09 2.45
C ILE A 181 7.26 -1.00 2.08
N ALA A 182 7.51 -1.93 2.99
CA ALA A 182 8.48 -3.02 2.84
C ALA A 182 7.93 -4.25 2.11
N ALA A 183 6.76 -4.13 1.49
CA ALA A 183 6.12 -5.20 0.74
C ALA A 183 6.74 -5.39 -0.65
N GLY A 184 6.47 -6.56 -1.25
CA GLY A 184 6.87 -6.87 -2.61
C GLY A 184 6.13 -6.04 -3.66
N PHE A 185 6.18 -6.52 -4.91
CA PHE A 185 5.55 -5.87 -6.07
C PHE A 185 4.50 -6.77 -6.73
N GLY A 186 3.86 -7.65 -5.94
CA GLY A 186 2.76 -8.48 -6.40
C GLY A 186 1.45 -7.70 -6.56
N MET A 187 0.42 -8.33 -7.13
CA MET A 187 -0.90 -7.71 -7.32
C MET A 187 -1.49 -7.17 -6.01
N LEU A 188 -1.43 -7.98 -4.95
CA LEU A 188 -1.98 -7.61 -3.63
C LEU A 188 -1.18 -6.47 -2.99
N ASP A 189 0.15 -6.45 -3.19
CA ASP A 189 1.00 -5.35 -2.71
C ASP A 189 0.67 -4.04 -3.42
N ALA A 190 0.43 -4.08 -4.74
CA ALA A 190 0.03 -2.91 -5.50
C ALA A 190 -1.33 -2.35 -5.06
N VAL A 191 -2.29 -3.24 -4.78
CA VAL A 191 -3.60 -2.86 -4.20
C VAL A 191 -3.41 -2.26 -2.81
N ALA A 192 -2.63 -2.91 -1.95
CA ALA A 192 -2.37 -2.42 -0.60
C ALA A 192 -1.71 -1.03 -0.61
N ARG A 193 -0.68 -0.84 -1.45
CA ARG A 193 -0.02 0.45 -1.66
C ARG A 193 -1.03 1.50 -2.12
N TYR A 194 -1.82 1.22 -3.16
CA TYR A 194 -2.78 2.18 -3.69
C TYR A 194 -3.82 2.60 -2.65
N GLU A 195 -4.47 1.65 -1.98
CA GLU A 195 -5.53 1.96 -1.02
C GLU A 195 -4.97 2.64 0.24
N LEU A 196 -3.84 2.18 0.78
CA LEU A 196 -3.20 2.78 1.93
C LEU A 196 -2.79 4.23 1.65
N LEU A 197 -2.12 4.47 0.52
CA LEU A 197 -1.70 5.81 0.12
C LEU A 197 -2.92 6.69 -0.14
N THR A 198 -3.93 6.16 -0.81
CA THR A 198 -5.19 6.88 -1.08
C THR A 198 -5.93 7.24 0.20
N ALA A 199 -5.87 6.39 1.23
CA ALA A 199 -6.44 6.65 2.54
C ALA A 199 -5.69 7.78 3.29
N ARG A 200 -4.37 7.88 3.09
CA ARG A 200 -3.50 8.95 3.65
C ARG A 200 -3.52 10.26 2.86
N ARG A 201 -4.04 10.27 1.63
CA ARG A 201 -3.97 11.43 0.72
C ARG A 201 -4.56 12.70 1.35
N GLN A 202 -3.91 13.82 1.08
CA GLN A 202 -4.49 15.16 1.25
C GLN A 202 -5.07 15.58 -0.11
N GLU A 203 -6.27 16.16 -0.09
CA GLU A 203 -7.16 16.45 -1.24
C GLU A 203 -6.47 16.58 -2.61
N ALA A 204 -6.48 15.49 -3.39
CA ALA A 204 -6.04 15.46 -4.78
C ALA A 204 -7.15 14.85 -5.64
N ASP A 205 -7.28 15.29 -6.90
CA ASP A 205 -8.24 14.69 -7.80
C ASP A 205 -7.91 13.19 -8.02
N PRO A 206 -8.92 12.31 -8.11
CA PRO A 206 -8.68 10.86 -8.14
C PRO A 206 -7.80 10.40 -9.30
N PHE A 207 -7.81 11.10 -10.43
CA PHE A 207 -7.09 10.71 -11.64
C PHE A 207 -5.60 11.04 -11.52
N THR A 208 -5.25 12.28 -11.15
CA THR A 208 -3.86 12.68 -10.89
C THR A 208 -3.26 11.86 -9.76
N TRP A 209 -4.05 11.61 -8.71
CA TRP A 209 -3.61 10.75 -7.61
C TRP A 209 -3.26 9.34 -8.07
N TYR A 210 -4.13 8.72 -8.87
CA TYR A 210 -3.88 7.41 -9.45
C TYR A 210 -2.58 7.36 -10.25
N TRP A 211 -2.36 8.34 -11.13
CA TRP A 211 -1.13 8.42 -11.91
C TRP A 211 0.11 8.62 -11.07
N ARG A 212 0.02 9.43 -10.02
CA ARG A 212 1.11 9.64 -9.07
C ARG A 212 1.49 8.34 -8.37
N VAL A 213 0.51 7.64 -7.79
CA VAL A 213 0.76 6.34 -7.13
C VAL A 213 1.35 5.33 -8.11
N LEU A 214 0.81 5.25 -9.33
CA LEU A 214 1.30 4.34 -10.35
C LEU A 214 2.76 4.61 -10.71
N LYS A 215 3.10 5.89 -10.97
CA LYS A 215 4.47 6.30 -11.31
C LYS A 215 5.42 5.92 -10.19
N GLU A 216 5.15 6.39 -8.98
CA GLU A 216 6.06 6.26 -7.83
C GLU A 216 6.26 4.80 -7.43
N THR A 217 5.19 4.00 -7.40
CA THR A 217 5.29 2.55 -7.12
C THR A 217 6.11 1.83 -8.20
N SER A 218 5.95 2.23 -9.47
CA SER A 218 6.69 1.62 -10.58
C SER A 218 8.17 2.01 -10.55
N LEU A 219 8.49 3.24 -10.17
CA LEU A 219 9.87 3.70 -9.99
C LEU A 219 10.54 2.96 -8.83
N GLU A 220 9.84 2.82 -7.70
CA GLU A 220 10.31 2.04 -6.55
C GLU A 220 10.58 0.57 -6.91
N GLU A 221 9.67 -0.06 -7.66
CA GLU A 221 9.83 -1.43 -8.18
C GLU A 221 11.08 -1.55 -9.07
N MET A 222 11.26 -0.63 -10.01
CA MET A 222 12.40 -0.65 -10.91
C MET A 222 13.73 -0.34 -10.18
N ALA A 223 13.71 0.55 -9.17
CA ALA A 223 14.86 0.83 -8.33
C ALA A 223 15.27 -0.43 -7.55
N PHE A 224 14.30 -1.14 -6.97
CA PHE A 224 14.52 -2.40 -6.28
C PHE A 224 15.18 -3.45 -7.19
N TYR A 225 14.64 -3.69 -8.38
CA TYR A 225 15.20 -4.67 -9.33
C TYR A 225 16.57 -4.27 -9.91
N THR A 226 16.92 -2.99 -9.85
CA THR A 226 18.25 -2.48 -10.25
C THR A 226 19.20 -2.36 -9.06
N ASN A 227 18.85 -2.87 -7.88
CA ASN A 227 19.62 -2.72 -6.64
C ASN A 227 19.99 -1.25 -6.35
N ASN A 228 19.09 -0.31 -6.66
CA ASN A 228 19.28 1.14 -6.54
C ASN A 228 20.48 1.70 -7.32
N GLN A 229 20.93 1.00 -8.38
CA GLN A 229 22.06 1.46 -9.20
C GLN A 229 21.64 2.39 -10.34
N ALA A 230 20.39 2.30 -10.80
CA ALA A 230 19.87 3.15 -11.86
C ALA A 230 19.60 4.57 -11.35
N SER A 231 19.93 5.59 -12.15
CA SER A 231 19.60 6.97 -11.83
C SER A 231 18.10 7.23 -11.95
N THR A 232 17.60 8.23 -11.24
CA THR A 232 16.18 8.64 -11.32
C THR A 232 15.75 8.94 -12.76
N GLU A 233 16.58 9.63 -13.53
CA GLU A 233 16.30 9.94 -14.95
C GLU A 233 16.15 8.67 -15.80
N GLU A 234 16.98 7.65 -15.56
CA GLU A 234 16.91 6.39 -16.28
C GLU A 234 15.62 5.62 -15.93
N LEU A 235 15.23 5.62 -14.65
CA LEU A 235 14.00 4.99 -14.19
C LEU A 235 12.77 5.71 -14.76
N GLU A 236 12.77 7.04 -14.79
CA GLU A 236 11.70 7.84 -15.38
C GLU A 236 11.55 7.60 -16.89
N TRP A 237 12.68 7.52 -17.62
CA TRP A 237 12.67 7.17 -19.03
C TRP A 237 12.03 5.79 -19.26
N LYS A 238 12.44 4.78 -18.49
CA LYS A 238 11.88 3.42 -18.56
C LYS A 238 10.39 3.38 -18.23
N PHE A 239 9.95 4.17 -17.24
CA PHE A 239 8.53 4.32 -16.92
C PHE A 239 7.74 4.89 -18.11
N ASN A 240 8.22 5.99 -18.70
CA ASN A 240 7.56 6.63 -19.84
C ASN A 240 7.51 5.70 -21.06
N GLU A 241 8.60 4.99 -21.35
CA GLU A 241 8.64 4.00 -22.42
C GLU A 241 7.61 2.87 -22.19
N MET A 242 7.51 2.38 -20.95
CA MET A 242 6.51 1.38 -20.58
C MET A 242 5.09 1.91 -20.82
N VAL A 243 4.75 3.11 -20.35
CA VAL A 243 3.42 3.72 -20.51
C VAL A 243 3.09 3.89 -21.99
N LEU A 244 4.01 4.43 -22.79
CA LEU A 244 3.82 4.65 -24.22
C LEU A 244 3.60 3.33 -24.97
N ARG A 245 4.43 2.32 -24.70
CA ARG A 245 4.29 0.99 -25.30
C ARG A 245 2.95 0.35 -24.97
N ASN A 246 2.53 0.45 -23.71
CA ASN A 246 1.27 -0.08 -23.22
C ASN A 246 0.05 0.61 -23.84
N PHE A 247 0.11 1.93 -23.98
CA PHE A 247 -0.92 2.71 -24.67
C PHE A 247 -1.01 2.35 -26.15
N PHE A 248 0.14 2.20 -26.82
CA PHE A 248 0.22 1.80 -28.22
C PHE A 248 -0.38 0.40 -28.45
N TYR A 249 -0.01 -0.59 -27.63
CA TYR A 249 -0.63 -1.93 -27.72
C TYR A 249 -2.13 -1.90 -27.48
N GLY A 250 -2.60 -1.13 -26.50
CA GLY A 250 -4.03 -0.94 -26.25
C GLY A 250 -4.76 -0.34 -27.46
N ALA A 251 -4.17 0.66 -28.11
CA ALA A 251 -4.74 1.29 -29.31
C ALA A 251 -4.79 0.32 -30.50
N VAL A 252 -3.71 -0.42 -30.76
CA VAL A 252 -3.65 -1.41 -31.85
C VAL A 252 -4.67 -2.52 -31.64
N LEU A 253 -4.78 -3.07 -30.43
CA LEU A 253 -5.77 -4.10 -30.10
C LEU A 253 -7.20 -3.57 -30.21
N GLY A 254 -7.46 -2.32 -29.76
CA GLY A 254 -8.76 -1.67 -29.89
C GLY A 254 -9.19 -1.47 -31.34
N VAL A 255 -8.27 -1.03 -32.20
CA VAL A 255 -8.52 -0.88 -33.64
C VAL A 255 -8.75 -2.24 -34.30
N ALA A 256 -7.95 -3.25 -33.97
CA ALA A 256 -8.14 -4.61 -34.49
C ALA A 256 -9.53 -5.16 -34.11
N PHE A 257 -9.92 -5.04 -32.84
CA PHE A 257 -11.25 -5.46 -32.37
C PHE A 257 -12.38 -4.72 -33.09
N TRP A 258 -12.26 -3.41 -33.28
CA TRP A 258 -13.25 -2.60 -34.00
C TRP A 258 -13.40 -3.03 -35.46
N ILE A 259 -12.29 -3.31 -36.15
CA ILE A 259 -12.28 -3.80 -37.53
C ILE A 259 -12.96 -5.17 -37.59
N THR A 260 -12.61 -6.09 -36.69
CA THR A 260 -13.24 -7.42 -36.62
C THR A 260 -14.75 -7.29 -36.40
N LEU A 261 -15.19 -6.46 -35.45
CA LEU A 261 -16.61 -6.23 -35.18
C LEU A 261 -17.35 -5.69 -36.40
N LYS A 262 -16.78 -4.71 -37.11
CA LYS A 262 -17.33 -4.15 -38.35
C LYS A 262 -17.48 -5.20 -39.44
N LEU A 263 -16.48 -6.06 -39.63
CA LEU A 263 -16.52 -7.14 -40.61
C LEU A 263 -17.58 -8.19 -40.25
N THR A 264 -17.70 -8.55 -38.97
CA THR A 264 -18.73 -9.49 -38.51
C THR A 264 -20.15 -8.94 -38.71
N ILE A 265 -20.37 -7.65 -38.42
CA ILE A 265 -21.67 -6.99 -38.66
C ILE A 265 -21.99 -6.95 -40.17
N ALA A 266 -21.01 -6.60 -41.01
CA ALA A 266 -21.18 -6.57 -42.46
C ALA A 266 -21.52 -7.96 -43.04
N ALA A 267 -20.81 -9.00 -42.60
CA ALA A 267 -21.07 -10.38 -43.01
C ALA A 267 -22.48 -10.84 -42.58
N ARG A 268 -22.91 -10.49 -41.36
CA ARG A 268 -24.26 -10.82 -40.87
C ARG A 268 -25.34 -10.10 -41.66
N MET A 269 -25.12 -8.84 -42.07
CA MET A 269 -26.05 -8.10 -42.92
C MET A 269 -26.13 -8.68 -44.33
N ALA A 270 -25.01 -9.15 -44.90
CA ALA A 270 -25.00 -9.80 -46.21
C ALA A 270 -25.83 -11.10 -46.22
N ASN A 271 -25.63 -11.97 -45.22
CA ASN A 271 -26.40 -13.21 -45.09
C ASN A 271 -27.92 -12.96 -44.94
N LEU A 272 -28.30 -11.94 -44.15
CA LEU A 272 -29.72 -11.57 -43.98
C LEU A 272 -30.37 -11.03 -45.27
N LEU A 273 -29.58 -10.43 -46.16
CA LEU A 273 -30.06 -9.97 -47.46
C LEU A 273 -30.20 -11.12 -48.46
N GLU A 274 -29.29 -12.11 -48.42
CA GLU A 274 -29.39 -13.33 -49.23
C GLU A 274 -30.57 -14.22 -48.81
N GLU A 275 -30.80 -14.41 -47.50
CA GLU A 275 -31.97 -15.13 -47.00
C GLU A 275 -33.30 -14.49 -47.43
N ARG A 276 -33.34 -13.15 -47.51
CA ARG A 276 -34.51 -12.41 -48.03
C ARG A 276 -34.66 -12.50 -49.54
N ALA A 277 -33.58 -12.68 -50.28
CA ALA A 277 -33.60 -12.78 -51.74
C ALA A 277 -33.89 -14.21 -52.24
N GLY A 278 -33.51 -15.25 -51.48
CA GLY A 278 -33.73 -16.66 -51.82
C GLY A 278 -35.04 -17.27 -51.33
N GLY A 279 -35.83 -16.55 -50.53
CA GLY A 279 -37.12 -17.00 -50.00
C GLY A 279 -38.37 -16.54 -50.76
N GLY A 280 -38.21 -16.08 -52.02
CA GLY A 280 -39.30 -15.61 -52.90
C GLY A 280 -39.68 -16.60 -53.97
#